data_AF-A0A817QU73-F1
#
_entry.id   AF-A0A817QU73-F1
#
_cell.length_a   1.000
_cell.length_b   1.000
_cell.length_c   1.000
_cell.angle_alpha   90.00
_cell.angle_beta   90.00
_cell.angle_gamma   90.00
#
_symmetry.space_group_name_H-M   'P 1'
#
loop_
_entity.id
_entity.type
_entity.pdbx_description
1 polymer ?
#
loop_
_entity_poly.entity_id
_entity_poly.type
_entity_poly.pdbx_seq_one_letter_code
_entity_poly.pdbx_strand_id
1 'polypeptide(L)'
;KTIQTIALLAHLACEKGVWGPHLIVVPTSVMLNWELEFKKWCPAFKILTYYGSIKERQLKRQGWTKMNAFHICITSYNLILQDSKLFRRKKWKYLILDEAHNIKNFKSQRWQTLLNFHSQRRLLLTGTPLQNSLMELWSLMHFLMPNLFSSHEEFRQLFSNPLTEMIEQGQIQTNDLLIKRLHKILRPFILRRLKIDVEKQMPKKFEHIIMCHLSKRQRQLYDDFIQCKTTRNIIQQGNYMSVINILMQLRKVCNHPDLFESRSIISPFIFQKNLIQYQIPKLIFDINLKNPYVLYDTQPNDTFLCYRIQLTLQATKSMI
;
A
#
# COMPACT_ATOMS: atom_id res chain seq x y z
N LYS A 1 -9.76 -20.29 7.72
CA LYS A 1 -10.51 -19.92 6.48
C LYS A 1 -10.26 -20.92 5.36
N THR A 2 -9.01 -21.09 4.93
CA THR A 2 -8.58 -22.02 3.86
C THR A 2 -9.05 -23.46 4.09
N ILE A 3 -8.66 -24.09 5.20
CA ILE A 3 -9.03 -25.49 5.52
C ILE A 3 -10.54 -25.71 5.50
N GLN A 4 -11.32 -24.81 6.10
CA GLN A 4 -12.79 -24.89 6.09
C GLN A 4 -13.38 -24.79 4.68
N THR A 5 -12.76 -24.00 3.81
CA THR A 5 -13.16 -23.88 2.41
C THR A 5 -12.84 -25.15 1.63
N ILE A 6 -11.67 -25.75 1.88
CA ILE A 6 -11.29 -27.05 1.30
C ILE A 6 -12.25 -28.14 1.78
N ALA A 7 -12.54 -28.21 3.08
CA ALA A 7 -13.49 -29.15 3.65
C ALA A 7 -14.90 -28.99 3.08
N LEU A 8 -15.37 -27.75 2.88
CA LEU A 8 -16.65 -27.49 2.21
C LEU A 8 -16.68 -28.06 0.79
N LEU A 9 -15.64 -27.83 -0.01
CA LEU A 9 -15.55 -28.37 -1.37
C LEU A 9 -15.46 -29.89 -1.37
N ALA A 10 -14.70 -30.48 -0.44
CA ALA A 10 -14.60 -31.93 -0.28
C ALA A 10 -15.96 -32.56 0.07
N HIS A 11 -16.69 -31.97 1.02
CA HIS A 11 -18.04 -32.43 1.37
C HIS A 11 -19.01 -32.35 0.18
N LEU A 12 -18.95 -31.29 -0.63
CA LEU A 12 -19.76 -31.19 -1.85
C LEU A 12 -19.43 -32.27 -2.89
N ALA A 13 -18.15 -32.62 -3.02
CA ALA A 13 -17.71 -33.66 -3.94
C ALA A 13 -18.14 -35.06 -3.46
N CYS A 14 -17.92 -35.38 -2.19
CA CYS A 14 -18.20 -36.70 -1.63
C CYS A 14 -19.70 -36.96 -1.42
N GLU A 15 -20.42 -36.00 -0.86
CA GLU A 15 -21.82 -36.22 -0.45
C GLU A 15 -22.82 -35.82 -1.53
N LYS A 16 -22.54 -34.75 -2.29
CA LYS A 16 -23.45 -34.24 -3.33
C LYS A 16 -23.01 -34.58 -4.75
N GLY A 17 -21.87 -35.25 -4.93
CA GLY A 17 -21.32 -35.57 -6.24
C GLY A 17 -20.90 -34.34 -7.07
N VAL A 18 -20.77 -33.16 -6.45
CA VAL A 18 -20.44 -31.91 -7.17
C VAL A 18 -18.95 -31.64 -7.06
N TRP A 19 -18.19 -32.08 -8.06
CA TRP A 19 -16.73 -31.94 -8.10
C TRP A 19 -16.24 -30.60 -8.68
N GLY A 20 -17.08 -29.87 -9.43
CA GLY A 20 -16.70 -28.59 -10.02
C GLY A 20 -17.43 -28.26 -11.32
N PRO A 21 -16.95 -27.26 -12.08
CA PRO A 21 -15.72 -26.49 -11.85
C PRO A 21 -15.89 -25.39 -10.78
N HIS A 22 -14.90 -25.26 -9.89
CA HIS A 22 -14.81 -24.23 -8.86
C HIS A 22 -13.70 -23.22 -9.20
N LEU A 23 -13.93 -21.93 -8.94
CA LEU A 23 -12.97 -20.85 -9.14
C LEU A 23 -12.59 -20.23 -7.80
N ILE A 24 -11.30 -20.16 -7.52
CA ILE A 24 -10.73 -19.53 -6.33
C ILE A 24 -9.84 -18.39 -6.78
N VAL A 25 -10.17 -17.18 -6.33
CA VAL A 25 -9.45 -15.95 -6.64
C VAL A 25 -8.71 -15.50 -5.40
N VAL A 26 -7.41 -15.35 -5.52
CA VAL A 26 -6.53 -15.08 -4.37
C VAL A 26 -5.51 -13.99 -4.70
N PRO A 27 -4.93 -13.30 -3.71
CA PRO A 27 -3.74 -12.50 -3.93
C PRO A 27 -2.60 -13.34 -4.54
N THR A 28 -1.78 -12.74 -5.39
CA THR A 28 -0.69 -13.45 -6.09
C THR A 28 0.28 -14.14 -5.13
N SER A 29 0.54 -13.54 -3.97
CA SER A 29 1.45 -14.05 -2.95
C SER A 29 1.02 -15.36 -2.31
N VAL A 30 -0.28 -15.64 -2.22
CA VAL A 30 -0.82 -16.82 -1.51
C VAL A 30 -1.28 -17.93 -2.46
N MET A 31 -1.12 -17.76 -3.77
CA MET A 31 -1.59 -18.70 -4.78
C MET A 31 -0.98 -20.09 -4.63
N LEU A 32 0.34 -20.16 -4.43
CA LEU A 32 1.05 -21.43 -4.22
C LEU A 32 0.65 -22.08 -2.90
N ASN A 33 0.40 -21.27 -1.86
CA ASN A 33 -0.05 -21.79 -0.56
C ASN A 33 -1.38 -22.55 -0.69
N TRP A 34 -2.33 -22.00 -1.46
CA TRP A 34 -3.59 -22.71 -1.73
C TRP A 34 -3.37 -24.04 -2.48
N GLU A 35 -2.46 -24.09 -3.46
CA GLU A 35 -2.14 -25.33 -4.17
C GLU A 35 -1.54 -26.40 -3.22
N LEU A 36 -0.60 -26.00 -2.36
CA LEU A 36 0.02 -26.88 -1.38
C LEU A 36 -1.00 -27.43 -0.38
N GLU A 37 -1.89 -26.58 0.13
CA GLU A 37 -2.95 -27.00 1.06
C GLU A 37 -3.93 -27.98 0.42
N PHE A 38 -4.31 -27.78 -0.85
CA PHE A 38 -5.15 -28.76 -1.55
C PHE A 38 -4.44 -30.10 -1.74
N LYS A 39 -3.16 -30.09 -2.14
CA LYS A 39 -2.36 -31.32 -2.27
C LYS A 39 -2.21 -32.06 -0.94
N LYS A 40 -2.08 -31.31 0.17
CA LYS A 40 -1.96 -31.86 1.52
C LYS A 40 -3.26 -32.46 2.04
N TRP A 41 -4.37 -31.73 1.96
CA TRP A 41 -5.62 -32.12 2.61
C TRP A 41 -6.59 -32.90 1.72
N CYS A 42 -6.62 -32.64 0.42
CA CYS A 42 -7.55 -33.26 -0.52
C CYS A 42 -6.88 -33.52 -1.90
N PRO A 43 -5.93 -34.47 -1.99
CA PRO A 43 -5.18 -34.75 -3.22
C PRO A 43 -6.04 -35.30 -4.37
N ALA A 44 -7.26 -35.77 -4.10
CA ALA A 44 -8.20 -36.26 -5.12
C ALA A 44 -8.69 -35.16 -6.09
N PHE A 45 -8.54 -33.87 -5.73
CA PHE A 45 -8.94 -32.79 -6.63
C PHE A 45 -7.90 -32.52 -7.72
N LYS A 46 -8.36 -32.44 -8.98
CA LYS A 46 -7.56 -31.91 -10.09
C LYS A 46 -7.52 -30.39 -10.00
N ILE A 47 -6.36 -29.85 -9.66
CA ILE A 47 -6.13 -28.42 -9.45
C ILE A 47 -5.41 -27.84 -10.68
N LEU A 48 -5.89 -26.70 -11.16
CA LEU A 48 -5.23 -25.91 -12.19
C LEU A 48 -4.80 -24.56 -11.60
N THR A 49 -3.50 -24.32 -11.55
CA THR A 49 -2.93 -23.04 -11.15
C THR A 49 -2.67 -22.14 -12.36
N TYR A 50 -3.46 -21.08 -12.45
CA TYR A 50 -3.42 -20.14 -13.56
C TYR A 50 -2.51 -18.94 -13.28
N TYR A 51 -1.25 -19.09 -13.65
CA TYR A 51 -0.21 -18.05 -13.61
C TYR A 51 0.79 -18.30 -14.74
N GLY A 52 1.65 -17.32 -15.01
CA GLY A 52 2.71 -17.42 -16.01
C GLY A 52 2.59 -16.40 -17.14
N SER A 53 3.48 -16.54 -18.12
CA SER A 53 3.51 -15.71 -19.33
C SER A 53 2.23 -15.86 -20.18
N ILE A 54 2.02 -14.98 -21.16
CA ILE A 54 0.87 -15.08 -22.08
C ILE A 54 0.86 -16.44 -22.81
N LYS A 55 2.04 -16.93 -23.22
CA LYS A 55 2.22 -18.21 -23.92
C LYS A 55 1.86 -19.39 -23.01
N GLU A 56 2.40 -19.45 -21.80
CA GLU A 56 2.04 -20.49 -20.82
C GLU A 56 0.55 -20.51 -20.51
N ARG A 57 -0.06 -19.33 -20.37
CA ARG A 57 -1.51 -19.20 -20.18
C ARG A 57 -2.31 -19.71 -21.37
N GLN A 58 -1.84 -19.51 -22.61
CA GLN A 58 -2.47 -20.10 -23.79
C GLN A 58 -2.39 -21.63 -23.75
N LEU A 59 -1.24 -22.20 -23.40
CA LEU A 59 -1.08 -23.65 -23.24
C LEU A 59 -2.00 -24.23 -22.16
N LYS A 60 -2.06 -23.60 -20.97
CA LYS A 60 -2.97 -24.00 -19.87
C LYS A 60 -4.46 -23.92 -20.25
N ARG A 61 -4.81 -23.16 -21.29
CA ARG A 61 -6.19 -23.04 -21.81
C ARG A 61 -6.54 -24.10 -22.84
N GLN A 62 -5.56 -24.79 -23.43
CA GLN A 62 -5.82 -25.85 -24.39
C GLN A 62 -6.57 -26.99 -23.69
N GLY A 63 -7.77 -27.31 -24.17
CA GLY A 63 -8.60 -28.37 -23.58
C GLY A 63 -9.28 -28.00 -22.25
N TRP A 64 -9.17 -26.77 -21.75
CA TRP A 64 -9.73 -26.39 -20.44
C TRP A 64 -11.28 -26.38 -20.40
N THR A 65 -11.93 -26.41 -21.57
CA THR A 65 -13.38 -26.47 -21.74
C THR A 65 -13.89 -27.91 -21.71
N LYS A 66 -13.01 -28.91 -21.86
CA LYS A 66 -13.38 -30.32 -21.80
C LYS A 66 -13.98 -30.64 -20.42
N MET A 67 -14.94 -31.57 -20.42
CA MET A 67 -15.50 -32.11 -19.19
C MET A 67 -14.37 -32.72 -18.34
N ASN A 68 -14.40 -32.44 -17.03
CA ASN A 68 -13.44 -32.95 -16.05
C ASN A 68 -11.94 -32.63 -16.32
N ALA A 69 -11.65 -31.56 -17.08
CA ALA A 69 -10.27 -31.08 -17.27
C ALA A 69 -9.59 -30.69 -15.94
N PHE A 70 -10.34 -29.99 -15.08
CA PHE A 70 -9.94 -29.66 -13.72
C PHE A 70 -11.18 -29.47 -12.86
N HIS A 71 -11.04 -29.72 -11.56
CA HIS A 71 -12.09 -29.50 -10.57
C HIS A 71 -12.00 -28.09 -9.99
N ILE A 72 -10.79 -27.62 -9.72
CA ILE A 72 -10.52 -26.34 -9.06
C ILE A 72 -9.54 -25.53 -9.90
N CYS A 73 -9.89 -24.28 -10.19
CA CYS A 73 -9.00 -23.30 -10.82
C CYS A 73 -8.62 -22.24 -9.79
N ILE A 74 -7.32 -22.04 -9.58
CA ILE A 74 -6.79 -21.00 -8.70
C ILE A 74 -6.18 -19.93 -9.60
N THR A 75 -6.59 -18.67 -9.41
CA THR A 75 -6.14 -17.52 -10.21
C THR A 75 -5.95 -16.30 -9.31
N SER A 76 -5.28 -15.27 -9.83
CA SER A 76 -5.15 -13.99 -9.15
C SER A 76 -6.11 -12.92 -9.66
N TYR A 77 -6.41 -11.93 -8.82
CA TYR A 77 -7.29 -10.80 -9.17
C TYR A 77 -6.89 -10.08 -10.46
N ASN A 78 -5.58 -9.88 -10.67
CA ASN A 78 -5.09 -9.17 -11.87
C ASN A 78 -5.24 -10.01 -13.14
N LEU A 79 -5.05 -11.34 -13.06
CA LEU A 79 -5.19 -12.22 -14.23
C LEU A 79 -6.64 -12.35 -14.67
N ILE A 80 -7.58 -12.34 -13.72
CA ILE A 80 -9.01 -12.37 -14.02
C ILE A 80 -9.44 -11.15 -14.82
N LEU A 81 -8.92 -9.97 -14.47
CA LEU A 81 -9.21 -8.75 -15.23
C LEU A 81 -8.77 -8.88 -16.69
N GLN A 82 -7.53 -9.35 -16.90
CA GLN A 82 -6.94 -9.50 -18.23
C GLN A 82 -7.71 -10.53 -19.08
N ASP A 83 -8.04 -11.70 -18.50
CA ASP A 83 -8.65 -12.83 -19.21
C ASP A 83 -10.16 -12.97 -18.97
N SER A 84 -10.84 -11.89 -18.54
CA SER A 84 -12.24 -11.90 -18.09
C SER A 84 -13.22 -12.53 -19.09
N LYS A 85 -13.04 -12.27 -20.39
CA LYS A 85 -13.88 -12.83 -21.47
C LYS A 85 -13.87 -14.36 -21.48
N LEU A 86 -12.75 -14.98 -21.15
CA LEU A 86 -12.57 -16.43 -21.16
C LEU A 86 -13.20 -17.07 -19.91
N PHE A 87 -12.94 -16.49 -18.74
CA PHE A 87 -13.53 -16.96 -17.49
C PHE A 87 -15.06 -16.83 -17.47
N ARG A 88 -15.62 -15.82 -18.15
CA ARG A 88 -17.07 -15.62 -18.28
C ARG A 88 -17.77 -16.72 -19.10
N ARG A 89 -17.08 -17.34 -20.07
CA ARG A 89 -17.67 -18.41 -20.89
C ARG A 89 -17.91 -19.70 -20.11
N LYS A 90 -17.20 -19.92 -19.01
CA LYS A 90 -17.33 -21.11 -18.17
C LYS A 90 -18.35 -20.85 -17.05
N LYS A 91 -19.27 -21.80 -16.84
CA LYS A 91 -20.22 -21.76 -15.72
C LYS A 91 -19.57 -22.37 -14.48
N TRP A 92 -19.42 -21.58 -13.44
CA TRP A 92 -18.75 -21.96 -12.19
C TRP A 92 -19.76 -22.42 -11.13
N LYS A 93 -19.43 -23.47 -10.38
CA LYS A 93 -20.24 -23.95 -9.25
C LYS A 93 -20.03 -23.08 -8.02
N TYR A 94 -18.77 -22.86 -7.65
CA TYR A 94 -18.40 -21.90 -6.61
C TYR A 94 -17.43 -20.86 -7.17
N LEU A 95 -17.66 -19.60 -6.79
CA LEU A 95 -16.72 -18.51 -6.91
C LEU A 95 -16.28 -18.10 -5.50
N ILE A 96 -15.04 -18.40 -5.16
CA ILE A 96 -14.44 -18.11 -3.85
C ILE A 96 -13.46 -16.96 -4.02
N LEU A 97 -13.63 -15.89 -3.25
CA LEU A 97 -12.71 -14.75 -3.22
C LEU A 97 -12.00 -14.70 -1.87
N ASP A 98 -10.67 -14.85 -1.86
CA ASP A 98 -9.86 -14.65 -0.67
C ASP A 98 -9.34 -13.21 -0.59
N GLU A 99 -9.23 -12.70 0.63
CA GLU A 99 -8.98 -11.29 0.90
C GLU A 99 -9.95 -10.37 0.13
N ALA A 100 -11.25 -10.59 0.37
CA ALA A 100 -12.35 -9.88 -0.29
C ALA A 100 -12.33 -8.35 -0.05
N HIS A 101 -11.51 -7.83 0.86
CA HIS A 101 -11.25 -6.39 0.98
C HIS A 101 -10.72 -5.78 -0.35
N ASN A 102 -10.13 -6.59 -1.24
CA ASN A 102 -9.70 -6.15 -2.57
C ASN A 102 -10.84 -5.77 -3.54
N ILE A 103 -12.09 -6.17 -3.23
CA ILE A 103 -13.28 -5.88 -4.05
C ILE A 103 -14.28 -4.95 -3.37
N LYS A 104 -13.85 -4.20 -2.34
CA LYS A 104 -14.71 -3.32 -1.53
C LYS A 104 -15.33 -2.14 -2.29
N ASN A 105 -14.81 -1.79 -3.46
CA ASN A 105 -15.29 -0.66 -4.25
C ASN A 105 -16.13 -1.15 -5.43
N PHE A 106 -17.44 -0.90 -5.39
CA PHE A 106 -18.39 -1.28 -6.44
C PHE A 106 -18.10 -0.62 -7.80
N LYS A 107 -17.48 0.58 -7.79
CA LYS A 107 -17.08 1.28 -9.02
C LYS A 107 -15.83 0.68 -9.65
N SER A 108 -15.15 -0.23 -8.98
CA SER A 108 -13.93 -0.83 -9.50
C SER A 108 -14.22 -1.78 -10.67
N GLN A 109 -13.37 -1.75 -11.69
CA GLN A 109 -13.43 -2.68 -12.81
C GLN A 109 -13.32 -4.15 -12.34
N ARG A 110 -12.56 -4.40 -11.26
CA ARG A 110 -12.44 -5.72 -10.62
C ARG A 110 -13.78 -6.24 -10.13
N TRP A 111 -14.52 -5.41 -9.41
CA TRP A 111 -15.83 -5.79 -8.88
C TRP A 111 -16.83 -6.05 -10.01
N GLN A 112 -16.91 -5.13 -10.99
CA GLN A 112 -17.84 -5.25 -12.12
C GLN A 112 -17.57 -6.50 -12.99
N THR A 113 -16.31 -6.83 -13.23
CA THR A 113 -15.95 -8.01 -14.02
C THR A 113 -16.27 -9.31 -13.28
N LEU A 114 -15.97 -9.39 -11.97
CA LEU A 114 -16.29 -10.56 -11.14
C LEU A 114 -17.80 -10.75 -10.95
N LEU A 115 -18.57 -9.66 -10.85
CA LEU A 115 -20.03 -9.72 -10.71
C LEU A 115 -20.69 -10.40 -11.91
N ASN A 116 -20.16 -10.17 -13.11
CA ASN A 116 -20.67 -10.71 -14.38
C ASN A 116 -20.32 -12.18 -14.62
N PHE A 117 -19.59 -12.83 -13.71
CA PHE A 117 -19.26 -14.24 -13.84
C PHE A 117 -20.43 -15.14 -13.45
N HIS A 118 -20.67 -16.12 -14.32
CA HIS A 118 -21.72 -17.12 -14.14
C HIS A 118 -21.30 -18.08 -13.03
N SER A 119 -21.85 -17.87 -11.84
CA SER A 119 -21.54 -18.63 -10.63
C SER A 119 -22.83 -19.01 -9.92
N GLN A 120 -22.95 -20.27 -9.48
CA GLN A 120 -24.13 -20.71 -8.73
C GLN A 120 -24.07 -20.27 -7.26
N ARG A 121 -22.88 -20.29 -6.66
CA ARG A 121 -22.65 -19.89 -5.27
C ARG A 121 -21.38 -19.04 -5.18
N ARG A 122 -21.42 -18.05 -4.30
CA ARG A 122 -20.30 -17.13 -4.04
C ARG A 122 -19.91 -17.21 -2.58
N LEU A 123 -18.61 -17.26 -2.31
CA LEU A 123 -18.05 -17.27 -0.96
C LEU A 123 -16.98 -16.20 -0.85
N LEU A 124 -17.14 -15.29 0.11
CA LEU A 124 -16.17 -14.23 0.40
C LEU A 124 -15.41 -14.59 1.67
N LEU A 125 -14.08 -14.58 1.59
CA LEU A 125 -13.19 -14.78 2.72
C LEU A 125 -12.43 -13.48 2.96
N THR A 126 -12.50 -12.93 4.18
CA THR A 126 -11.74 -11.74 4.56
C THR A 126 -11.18 -11.91 5.96
N GLY A 127 -9.94 -11.47 6.18
CA GLY A 127 -9.34 -11.40 7.53
C GLY A 127 -9.72 -10.11 8.26
N THR A 128 -9.98 -9.04 7.52
CA THR A 128 -10.37 -7.74 8.05
C THR A 128 -11.89 -7.61 8.01
N PRO A 129 -12.55 -7.39 9.16
CA PRO A 129 -13.97 -7.04 9.14
C PRO A 129 -14.15 -5.71 8.41
N LEU A 130 -15.25 -5.59 7.67
CA LEU A 130 -15.72 -4.36 7.01
C LEU A 130 -15.64 -3.16 7.98
N GLN A 131 -14.68 -2.26 7.79
CA GLN A 131 -14.36 -1.24 8.79
C GLN A 131 -14.58 0.21 8.33
N ASN A 132 -14.72 0.52 7.02
CA ASN A 132 -14.55 1.92 6.60
C ASN A 132 -15.79 2.61 6.02
N SER A 133 -16.81 1.89 5.50
CA SER A 133 -18.10 2.52 5.13
C SER A 133 -19.23 1.51 4.94
N LEU A 134 -20.47 1.95 5.15
CA LEU A 134 -21.68 1.18 4.78
C LEU A 134 -21.73 0.88 3.27
N MET A 135 -21.11 1.73 2.45
CA MET A 135 -21.02 1.53 1.00
C MET A 135 -20.15 0.33 0.64
N GLU A 136 -19.04 0.13 1.35
CA GLU A 136 -18.22 -1.07 1.19
C GLU A 136 -19.01 -2.32 1.58
N LEU A 137 -19.80 -2.25 2.65
CA LEU A 137 -20.64 -3.36 3.10
C LEU A 137 -21.71 -3.73 2.05
N TRP A 138 -22.42 -2.75 1.50
CA TRP A 138 -23.39 -2.99 0.44
C TRP A 138 -22.73 -3.62 -0.78
N SER A 139 -21.54 -3.16 -1.18
CA SER A 139 -20.84 -3.72 -2.34
C SER A 139 -20.55 -5.22 -2.20
N LEU A 140 -20.21 -5.69 -0.99
CA LEU A 140 -19.98 -7.11 -0.74
C LEU A 140 -21.28 -7.91 -0.67
N MET A 141 -22.34 -7.34 -0.09
CA MET A 141 -23.65 -7.98 -0.01
C MET A 141 -24.30 -8.13 -1.38
N HIS A 142 -24.30 -7.07 -2.20
CA HIS A 142 -24.74 -7.13 -3.59
C HIS A 142 -23.92 -8.15 -4.38
N PHE A 143 -22.62 -8.24 -4.14
CA PHE A 143 -21.80 -9.26 -4.77
C PHE A 143 -22.22 -10.68 -4.39
N LEU A 144 -22.57 -10.94 -3.13
CA LEU A 144 -23.04 -12.26 -2.69
C LEU A 144 -24.42 -12.60 -3.26
N MET A 145 -25.36 -11.65 -3.20
CA MET A 145 -26.77 -11.85 -3.54
C MET A 145 -27.33 -10.65 -4.33
N PRO A 146 -27.05 -10.58 -5.65
CA PRO A 146 -27.46 -9.44 -6.46
C PRO A 146 -28.98 -9.27 -6.55
N ASN A 147 -29.74 -10.37 -6.45
CA ASN A 147 -31.20 -10.34 -6.55
C ASN A 147 -31.89 -9.74 -5.32
N LEU A 148 -31.31 -9.89 -4.12
CA LEU A 148 -31.88 -9.34 -2.89
C LEU A 148 -31.48 -7.89 -2.65
N PHE A 149 -30.29 -7.49 -3.11
CA PHE A 149 -29.71 -6.18 -2.88
C PHE A 149 -29.54 -5.41 -4.19
N SER A 150 -30.57 -5.38 -5.04
CA SER A 150 -30.50 -4.80 -6.39
C SER A 150 -30.31 -3.28 -6.37
N SER A 151 -31.01 -2.56 -5.48
CA SER A 151 -30.98 -1.10 -5.43
C SER A 151 -29.94 -0.58 -4.44
N HIS A 152 -28.97 0.18 -4.97
CA HIS A 152 -28.01 0.93 -4.18
C HIS A 152 -28.67 2.10 -3.43
N GLU A 153 -29.62 2.76 -4.08
CA GLU A 153 -30.28 3.97 -3.58
C GLU A 153 -31.19 3.65 -2.41
N GLU A 154 -31.94 2.55 -2.47
CA GLU A 154 -32.77 2.08 -1.35
C GLU A 154 -31.90 1.78 -0.12
N PHE A 155 -30.78 1.07 -0.31
CA PHE A 155 -29.87 0.79 0.81
C PHE A 155 -29.28 2.07 1.40
N ARG A 156 -28.92 3.04 0.54
CA ARG A 156 -28.42 4.34 0.98
C ARG A 156 -29.48 5.13 1.75
N GLN A 157 -30.73 5.15 1.30
CA GLN A 157 -31.82 5.84 1.99
C GLN A 157 -32.16 5.16 3.32
N LEU A 158 -32.14 3.83 3.38
CA LEU A 158 -32.47 3.08 4.59
C LEU A 158 -31.41 3.18 5.69
N PHE A 159 -30.13 3.34 5.32
CA PHE A 159 -29.02 3.22 6.27
C PHE A 159 -28.00 4.37 6.25
N SER A 160 -27.74 5.03 5.13
CA SER A 160 -26.73 6.09 5.05
C SER A 160 -27.32 7.45 5.41
N ASN A 161 -28.44 7.84 4.80
CA ASN A 161 -29.06 9.14 5.02
C ASN A 161 -29.47 9.36 6.49
N PRO A 162 -30.17 8.42 7.16
CA PRO A 162 -30.55 8.62 8.55
C PRO A 162 -29.34 8.70 9.49
N LEU A 163 -28.25 7.96 9.22
CA LEU A 163 -27.03 8.08 10.03
C LEU A 163 -26.33 9.42 9.80
N THR A 164 -26.32 9.95 8.58
CA THR A 164 -25.63 11.22 8.28
C THR A 164 -26.40 12.41 8.86
N GLU A 165 -27.72 12.43 8.68
CA GLU A 165 -28.63 13.44 9.25
C GLU A 165 -28.60 13.40 10.79
N MET A 166 -28.53 12.22 11.41
CA MET A 166 -28.47 12.10 12.88
C MET A 166 -27.10 12.48 13.47
N ILE A 167 -26.01 12.31 12.72
CA ILE A 167 -24.67 12.79 13.12
C ILE A 167 -24.62 14.32 13.08
N GLU A 168 -25.22 14.95 12.07
CA GLU A 168 -25.32 16.41 11.97
C GLU A 168 -26.22 17.01 13.07
N GLN A 169 -27.21 16.25 13.56
CA GLN A 169 -28.15 16.68 14.60
C GLN A 169 -27.75 16.25 16.04
N GLY A 170 -26.60 15.61 16.24
CA GLY A 170 -26.08 15.27 17.58
C GLY A 170 -26.88 14.21 18.36
N GLN A 171 -27.80 13.49 17.71
CA GLN A 171 -28.64 12.46 18.35
C GLN A 171 -27.96 11.10 18.31
N ILE A 172 -27.13 10.81 19.31
CA ILE A 172 -26.32 9.58 19.38
C ILE A 172 -27.17 8.32 19.64
N GLN A 173 -28.31 8.45 20.32
CA GLN A 173 -29.11 7.31 20.80
C GLN A 173 -29.88 6.54 19.70
N THR A 174 -30.23 7.20 18.60
CA THR A 174 -30.96 6.59 17.46
C THR A 174 -30.06 5.74 16.56
N ASN A 175 -28.75 5.99 16.58
CA ASN A 175 -27.75 5.23 15.80
C ASN A 175 -27.72 3.74 16.20
N ASP A 176 -27.82 3.44 17.50
CA ASP A 176 -27.72 2.06 18.01
C ASP A 176 -28.86 1.15 17.53
N LEU A 177 -30.08 1.69 17.40
CA LEU A 177 -31.24 0.91 16.92
C LEU A 177 -31.08 0.54 15.44
N LEU A 178 -30.61 1.47 14.62
CA LEU A 178 -30.33 1.23 13.20
C LEU A 178 -29.18 0.24 13.02
N ILE A 179 -28.11 0.39 13.80
CA ILE A 179 -26.97 -0.53 13.80
C ILE A 179 -27.41 -1.94 14.22
N LYS A 180 -28.24 -2.08 15.25
CA LYS A 180 -28.80 -3.38 15.68
C LYS A 180 -29.68 -4.03 14.61
N ARG A 181 -30.50 -3.23 13.90
CA ARG A 181 -31.30 -3.73 12.76
C ARG A 181 -30.40 -4.23 11.63
N LEU A 182 -29.38 -3.47 11.26
CA LEU A 182 -28.37 -3.89 10.28
C LEU A 182 -27.70 -5.20 10.68
N HIS A 183 -27.22 -5.31 11.91
CA HIS A 183 -26.62 -6.54 12.42
C HIS A 183 -27.58 -7.72 12.37
N LYS A 184 -28.87 -7.54 12.67
CA LYS A 184 -29.88 -8.60 12.60
C LYS A 184 -30.06 -9.12 11.17
N ILE A 185 -30.06 -8.23 10.17
CA ILE A 185 -30.16 -8.58 8.76
C ILE A 185 -28.89 -9.30 8.28
N LEU A 186 -27.71 -8.87 8.73
CA LEU A 186 -26.42 -9.39 8.26
C LEU A 186 -25.99 -10.70 8.94
N ARG A 187 -26.45 -10.96 10.17
CA ARG A 187 -26.04 -12.11 10.98
C ARG A 187 -26.14 -13.47 10.27
N PRO A 188 -27.18 -13.78 9.47
CA PRO A 188 -27.26 -15.04 8.73
C PRO A 188 -26.19 -15.19 7.64
N PHE A 189 -25.68 -14.07 7.10
CA PHE A 189 -24.76 -14.05 5.96
C PHE A 189 -23.28 -13.95 6.38
N ILE A 190 -23.01 -13.64 7.65
CA ILE A 190 -21.66 -13.41 8.17
C ILE A 190 -21.36 -14.40 9.28
N LEU A 191 -20.36 -15.24 9.05
CA LEU A 191 -19.75 -16.05 10.10
C LEU A 191 -18.44 -15.40 10.56
N ARG A 192 -18.46 -14.77 11.74
CA ARG A 192 -17.28 -14.18 12.39
C ARG A 192 -16.99 -14.89 13.70
N ARG A 193 -15.73 -15.29 13.90
CA ARG A 193 -15.20 -15.85 15.15
C ARG A 193 -13.94 -15.10 15.54
N LEU A 194 -13.79 -14.76 16.82
CA LEU A 194 -12.57 -14.10 17.32
C LEU A 194 -11.55 -15.16 17.75
N LYS A 195 -10.25 -14.81 17.70
CA LYS A 195 -9.19 -15.72 18.18
C LYS A 195 -9.38 -16.08 19.65
N ILE A 196 -9.82 -15.12 20.46
CA ILE A 196 -10.11 -15.31 21.90
C ILE A 196 -11.17 -16.39 22.11
N ASP A 197 -12.16 -16.49 21.21
CA ASP A 197 -13.26 -17.45 21.33
C ASP A 197 -12.84 -18.89 20.97
N VAL A 198 -11.81 -19.04 20.12
CA VAL A 198 -11.48 -20.31 19.47
C VAL A 198 -10.15 -20.90 19.96
N GLU A 199 -9.17 -20.07 20.29
CA GLU A 199 -7.78 -20.47 20.43
C GLU A 199 -7.25 -20.14 21.83
N LYS A 200 -7.69 -20.94 22.82
CA LYS A 200 -7.33 -20.76 24.25
C LYS A 200 -5.85 -21.02 24.57
N GLN A 201 -5.11 -21.64 23.65
CA GLN A 201 -3.69 -22.00 23.81
C GLN A 201 -2.73 -20.88 23.38
N MET A 202 -3.24 -19.82 22.74
CA MET A 202 -2.38 -18.72 22.28
C MET A 202 -2.00 -17.78 23.42
N PRO A 203 -0.75 -17.28 23.45
CA PRO A 203 -0.34 -16.29 24.45
C PRO A 203 -1.07 -14.96 24.26
N LYS A 204 -1.16 -14.17 25.34
CA LYS A 204 -1.75 -12.82 25.30
C LYS A 204 -0.87 -11.89 24.45
N LYS A 205 -1.51 -11.05 23.64
CA LYS A 205 -0.84 -9.98 22.88
C LYS A 205 -0.74 -8.73 23.78
N PHE A 206 0.46 -8.18 23.89
CA PHE A 206 0.70 -6.89 24.55
C PHE A 206 1.08 -5.84 23.50
N GLU A 207 0.52 -4.64 23.63
CA GLU A 207 0.83 -3.50 22.76
C GLU A 207 1.50 -2.42 23.61
N HIS A 208 2.73 -2.07 23.27
CA HIS A 208 3.50 -1.02 23.95
C HIS A 208 3.62 0.19 23.05
N ILE A 209 3.13 1.34 23.51
CA ILE A 209 3.25 2.61 22.80
C ILE A 209 4.53 3.29 23.30
N ILE A 210 5.54 3.36 22.43
CA ILE A 210 6.81 4.03 22.71
C ILE A 210 6.80 5.37 22.01
N MET A 211 6.77 6.45 22.78
CA MET A 211 6.80 7.82 22.26
C MET A 211 8.25 8.23 21.99
N CYS A 212 8.54 8.62 20.75
CA CYS A 212 9.87 9.06 20.31
C CYS A 212 9.87 10.56 20.01
N HIS A 213 10.98 11.22 20.33
CA HIS A 213 11.19 12.63 20.00
C HIS A 213 11.81 12.78 18.61
N LEU A 214 11.53 13.89 17.93
CA LEU A 214 12.18 14.24 16.66
C LEU A 214 13.65 14.62 16.91
N SER A 215 14.53 14.23 15.98
CA SER A 215 15.91 14.72 15.97
C SER A 215 15.97 16.22 15.61
N LYS A 216 17.08 16.88 15.93
CA LYS A 216 17.28 18.31 15.62
C LYS A 216 17.06 18.63 14.14
N ARG A 217 17.65 17.82 13.24
CA ARG A 217 17.50 17.98 11.78
C ARG A 217 16.05 17.75 11.33
N GLN A 218 15.40 16.71 11.83
CA GLN A 218 13.99 16.46 11.50
C GLN A 218 13.10 17.62 11.95
N ARG A 219 13.34 18.18 13.14
CA ARG A 219 12.60 19.33 13.65
C ARG A 219 12.78 20.56 12.76
N GLN A 220 14.01 20.87 12.36
CA GLN A 220 14.29 21.97 11.42
C GLN A 220 13.55 21.76 10.09
N LEU A 221 13.71 20.60 9.46
CA LEU A 221 13.01 20.28 8.20
C LEU A 221 11.48 20.32 8.34
N TYR A 222 10.96 19.88 9.49
CA TYR A 222 9.53 19.89 9.79
C TYR A 222 9.01 21.32 9.93
N ASP A 223 9.70 22.15 10.71
CA ASP A 223 9.35 23.56 10.93
C ASP A 223 9.48 24.35 9.62
N ASP A 224 10.58 24.18 8.87
CA ASP A 224 10.82 24.84 7.57
C ASP A 224 9.71 24.50 6.56
N PHE A 225 9.30 23.22 6.50
CA PHE A 225 8.24 22.78 5.60
C PHE A 225 6.87 23.36 5.97
N ILE A 226 6.55 23.47 7.26
CA ILE A 226 5.30 24.08 7.74
C ILE A 226 5.31 25.60 7.58
N GLN A 227 6.47 26.24 7.70
CA GLN A 227 6.61 27.67 7.56
C GLN A 227 6.58 28.15 6.11
N CYS A 228 6.84 27.25 5.16
CA CYS A 228 6.82 27.56 3.73
C CYS A 228 5.48 28.21 3.31
N LYS A 229 5.55 29.34 2.58
CA LYS A 229 4.36 30.08 2.16
C LYS A 229 3.44 29.25 1.26
N THR A 230 4.01 28.37 0.44
CA THR A 230 3.28 27.49 -0.46
C THR A 230 2.43 26.47 0.32
N THR A 231 3.00 25.84 1.35
CA THR A 231 2.28 24.86 2.18
C THR A 231 1.16 25.53 2.97
N ARG A 232 1.41 26.72 3.56
CA ARG A 232 0.37 27.50 4.26
C ARG A 232 -0.78 27.90 3.36
N ASN A 233 -0.50 28.39 2.16
CA ASN A 233 -1.54 28.76 1.20
C ASN A 233 -2.38 27.55 0.77
N ILE A 234 -1.74 26.39 0.57
CA ILE A 234 -2.42 25.14 0.22
C ILE A 234 -3.34 24.66 1.37
N ILE A 235 -2.89 24.80 2.61
CA ILE A 235 -3.70 24.46 3.79
C ILE A 235 -4.92 25.40 3.88
N GLN A 236 -4.72 26.70 3.64
CA GLN A 236 -5.80 27.70 3.68
C GLN A 236 -6.82 27.51 2.54
N GLN A 237 -6.39 27.07 1.36
CA GLN A 237 -7.27 26.77 0.23
C GLN A 237 -8.14 25.53 0.47
N GLY A 238 -7.80 24.68 1.44
CA GLY A 238 -8.66 23.58 1.89
C GLY A 238 -8.83 22.42 0.91
N ASN A 239 -8.02 22.33 -0.15
CA ASN A 239 -8.11 21.21 -1.08
C ASN A 239 -7.59 19.91 -0.44
N TYR A 240 -8.49 18.93 -0.29
CA TYR A 240 -8.23 17.68 0.44
C TYR A 240 -7.01 16.91 -0.09
N MET A 241 -6.84 16.84 -1.42
CA MET A 241 -5.74 16.09 -2.04
C MET A 241 -4.38 16.72 -1.75
N SER A 242 -4.30 18.04 -1.75
CA SER A 242 -3.07 18.76 -1.50
C SER A 242 -2.69 18.73 -0.02
N VAL A 243 -3.67 18.74 0.89
CA VAL A 243 -3.44 18.52 2.33
C VAL A 243 -2.92 17.11 2.60
N ILE A 244 -3.46 16.08 1.93
CA ILE A 244 -2.92 14.71 2.04
C ILE A 244 -1.46 14.67 1.61
N ASN A 245 -1.10 15.34 0.51
CA ASN A 245 0.28 15.39 0.05
C ASN A 245 1.21 16.04 1.08
N ILE A 246 0.78 17.12 1.74
CA ILE A 246 1.53 17.76 2.83
C ILE A 246 1.75 16.78 3.99
N LEU A 247 0.68 16.12 4.45
CA LEU A 247 0.77 15.11 5.52
C LEU A 247 1.70 13.95 5.15
N MET A 248 1.71 13.54 3.88
CA MET A 248 2.63 12.52 3.40
C MET A 248 4.09 12.98 3.46
N GLN A 249 4.40 14.25 3.17
CA GLN A 249 5.77 14.77 3.33
C GLN A 249 6.18 14.86 4.80
N LEU A 250 5.30 15.35 5.68
CA LEU A 250 5.56 15.37 7.13
C LEU A 250 5.81 13.96 7.68
N ARG A 251 5.04 12.97 7.21
CA ARG A 251 5.28 11.55 7.53
C ARG A 251 6.65 11.07 7.08
N LYS A 252 7.14 11.49 5.90
CA LYS A 252 8.50 11.15 5.47
C LYS A 252 9.54 11.73 6.42
N VAL A 253 9.41 13.00 6.81
CA VAL A 253 10.32 13.63 7.78
C VAL A 253 10.33 12.89 9.12
N CYS A 254 9.15 12.51 9.64
CA CYS A 254 9.05 11.73 10.88
C CYS A 254 9.66 10.32 10.75
N ASN A 255 9.50 9.65 9.62
CA ASN A 255 10.06 8.31 9.39
C ASN A 255 11.59 8.37 9.22
N HIS A 256 12.08 9.20 8.29
CA HIS A 256 13.51 9.39 8.04
C HIS A 256 13.78 10.67 7.24
N PRO A 257 14.67 11.58 7.68
CA PRO A 257 14.89 12.88 7.03
C PRO A 257 15.39 12.74 5.58
N ASP A 258 16.17 11.71 5.25
CA ASP A 258 16.71 11.53 3.89
C ASP A 258 15.65 11.10 2.85
N LEU A 259 14.46 10.67 3.29
CA LEU A 259 13.32 10.45 2.37
C LEU A 259 12.71 11.77 1.87
N PHE A 260 12.95 12.84 2.62
CA PHE A 260 12.52 14.18 2.27
C PHE A 260 13.64 14.92 1.54
N GLU A 261 14.81 15.02 2.17
CA GLU A 261 15.98 15.69 1.61
C GLU A 261 17.25 14.93 2.00
N SER A 262 17.91 14.33 1.01
CA SER A 262 19.19 13.66 1.21
C SER A 262 20.26 14.67 1.61
N ARG A 263 21.13 14.30 2.55
CA ARG A 263 22.27 15.13 2.92
C ARG A 263 23.21 15.30 1.72
N SER A 264 23.56 16.54 1.38
CA SER A 264 24.59 16.79 0.38
C SER A 264 25.95 16.28 0.87
N ILE A 265 26.71 15.71 -0.06
CA ILE A 265 28.10 15.31 0.22
C ILE A 265 28.91 16.60 0.32
N ILE A 266 29.56 16.82 1.45
CA ILE A 266 30.48 17.95 1.63
C ILE A 266 31.80 17.54 0.99
N SER A 267 32.06 18.02 -0.23
CA SER A 267 33.38 17.93 -0.84
C SER A 267 34.17 19.21 -0.57
N PRO A 268 35.51 19.14 -0.42
CA PRO A 268 36.34 20.33 -0.33
C PRO A 268 36.13 21.21 -1.56
N PHE A 269 36.10 22.53 -1.36
CA PHE A 269 35.93 23.48 -2.45
C PHE A 269 37.16 23.44 -3.36
N ILE A 270 36.95 23.13 -4.65
CA ILE A 270 38.02 23.08 -5.63
C ILE A 270 38.28 24.50 -6.13
N PHE A 271 39.36 25.13 -5.66
CA PHE A 271 39.88 26.34 -6.29
C PHE A 271 40.50 25.98 -7.64
N GLN A 272 39.93 26.46 -8.74
CA GLN A 272 40.62 26.40 -10.04
C GLN A 272 41.89 27.24 -9.96
N LYS A 273 43.04 26.64 -10.29
CA LYS A 273 44.40 27.22 -10.16
C LYS A 273 44.60 28.58 -10.85
N ASN A 274 43.68 29.01 -11.72
CA ASN A 274 43.85 30.19 -12.57
C ASN A 274 42.97 31.41 -12.19
N LEU A 275 42.14 31.32 -11.13
CA LEU A 275 41.26 32.44 -10.75
C LEU A 275 41.98 33.56 -9.98
N ILE A 276 43.13 33.26 -9.37
CA ILE A 276 43.92 34.24 -8.63
C ILE A 276 45.15 34.59 -9.49
N GLN A 277 44.99 35.53 -10.43
CA GLN A 277 46.13 36.16 -11.11
C GLN A 277 46.70 37.26 -10.20
N TYR A 278 47.86 37.00 -9.60
CA TYR A 278 48.63 38.06 -8.95
C TYR A 278 49.40 38.84 -10.03
N GLN A 279 49.08 40.12 -10.22
CA GLN A 279 49.94 41.03 -10.96
C GLN A 279 51.08 41.48 -10.04
N ILE A 280 52.28 40.92 -10.24
CA ILE A 280 53.47 41.25 -9.45
C ILE A 280 54.36 42.20 -10.26
N PRO A 281 54.77 43.37 -9.72
CA PRO A 281 55.75 44.25 -10.36
C PRO A 281 57.07 43.51 -10.63
N LYS A 282 57.64 43.70 -11.82
CA LYS A 282 58.81 42.93 -12.32
C LYS A 282 60.01 42.90 -11.36
N LEU A 283 60.25 44.01 -10.64
CA LEU A 283 61.31 44.14 -9.63
C LEU A 283 61.19 43.13 -8.46
N ILE A 284 59.96 42.71 -8.11
CA ILE A 284 59.72 41.72 -7.03
C ILE A 284 59.82 40.29 -7.56
N PHE A 285 59.62 40.07 -8.86
CA PHE A 285 59.76 38.76 -9.50
C PHE A 285 61.22 38.31 -9.61
N ASP A 286 62.13 39.25 -9.89
CA ASP A 286 63.57 38.96 -10.04
C ASP A 286 64.29 38.77 -8.70
N ILE A 287 63.72 39.28 -7.59
CA ILE A 287 64.11 38.84 -6.25
C ILE A 287 63.58 37.42 -6.14
N ASN A 288 64.47 36.45 -6.37
CA ASN A 288 64.22 35.02 -6.42
C ASN A 288 63.42 34.55 -5.18
N LEU A 289 62.10 34.73 -5.23
CA LEU A 289 61.14 34.17 -4.31
C LEU A 289 61.13 32.69 -4.65
N LYS A 290 62.14 31.97 -4.11
CA LYS A 290 62.01 30.54 -3.82
C LYS A 290 60.68 30.42 -3.10
N ASN A 291 59.67 30.03 -3.86
CA ASN A 291 58.28 30.09 -3.50
C ASN A 291 58.15 29.36 -2.15
N PRO A 292 57.93 30.06 -1.02
CA PRO A 292 57.98 29.42 0.30
C PRO A 292 56.82 28.44 0.48
N TYR A 293 55.89 28.39 -0.48
CA TYR A 293 54.74 27.50 -0.51
C TYR A 293 54.92 26.25 -1.39
N VAL A 294 56.07 26.09 -2.08
CA VAL A 294 56.34 24.88 -2.89
C VAL A 294 57.06 23.78 -2.09
N LEU A 295 57.63 24.11 -0.92
CA LEU A 295 58.38 23.15 -0.08
C LEU A 295 57.62 22.64 1.15
N TYR A 296 56.38 23.07 1.37
CA TYR A 296 55.56 22.53 2.46
C TYR A 296 54.37 21.79 1.87
N ASP A 297 54.38 20.46 2.01
CA ASP A 297 53.19 19.62 1.89
C ASP A 297 52.12 20.20 2.84
N THR A 298 51.17 20.93 2.26
CA THR A 298 50.06 21.48 3.02
C THR A 298 49.10 20.36 3.33
N GLN A 299 49.18 19.82 4.55
CA GLN A 299 48.08 19.04 5.10
C GLN A 299 46.82 19.94 5.17
N PRO A 300 45.63 19.41 4.86
CA PRO A 300 44.43 20.20 4.56
C PRO A 300 43.79 20.95 5.76
N ASN A 301 44.48 21.11 6.89
CA ASN A 301 43.92 21.67 8.13
C ASN A 301 44.50 23.02 8.58
N ASP A 302 45.34 23.68 7.79
CA ASP A 302 45.96 24.93 8.24
C ASP A 302 45.06 26.16 8.03
N THR A 303 44.16 26.40 8.98
CA THR A 303 43.53 27.71 9.26
C THR A 303 44.55 28.85 9.46
N PHE A 304 45.84 28.52 9.60
CA PHE A 304 46.96 29.47 9.67
C PHE A 304 47.23 30.23 8.37
N LEU A 305 46.84 29.71 7.20
CA LEU A 305 47.12 30.38 5.93
C LEU A 305 46.32 31.69 5.77
N CYS A 306 45.05 31.69 6.20
CA CYS A 306 44.20 32.89 6.15
C CYS A 306 44.71 34.00 7.08
N TYR A 307 45.21 33.65 8.26
CA TYR A 307 45.73 34.61 9.22
C TYR A 307 47.04 35.27 8.74
N ARG A 308 47.89 34.50 8.04
CA ARG A 308 49.14 35.03 7.47
C ARG A 308 48.93 35.94 6.27
N ILE A 309 47.94 35.66 5.41
CA ILE A 309 47.59 36.55 4.28
C ILE A 309 47.06 37.89 4.79
N GLN A 310 46.31 37.89 5.90
CA GLN A 310 45.80 39.12 6.50
C GLN A 310 46.93 39.98 7.10
N LEU A 311 47.93 39.36 7.73
CA LEU A 311 49.12 40.04 8.26
C LEU A 311 50.02 40.60 7.16
N THR A 312 50.21 39.88 6.05
CA THR A 312 51.02 40.37 4.92
C THR A 312 50.33 41.51 4.17
N LEU A 313 49.00 41.47 4.01
CA LEU A 313 48.23 42.57 3.43
C LEU A 313 48.18 43.81 4.35
N GLN A 314 48.22 43.63 5.67
CA GLN A 314 48.35 44.77 6.60
C GLN A 314 49.74 45.40 6.53
N ALA A 315 50.81 44.59 6.42
CA ALA A 315 52.18 45.09 6.34
C ALA A 315 52.47 45.86 5.03
N THR A 316 51.87 45.46 3.91
CA THR A 316 52.02 46.18 2.64
C THR A 316 51.22 47.49 2.62
N LYS A 317 50.09 47.56 3.34
CA LYS A 317 49.33 48.80 3.54
C LYS A 317 50.06 49.85 4.39
N SER A 318 51.05 49.44 5.19
CA SER A 318 51.90 50.35 5.98
C SER A 318 53.17 50.81 5.27
N MET A 319 53.46 50.30 4.07
CA MET A 319 54.64 50.66 3.27
C MET A 319 54.30 51.39 1.94
N ILE A 320 53.03 51.73 1.73
CA ILE A 320 52.54 52.66 0.71
C ILE A 320 51.97 53.86 1.46
#